data_AF-A0A8H9LAI3-F1
#
_entry.id   AF-A0A8H9LAI3-F1
#
_cell.length_a   1.000
_cell.length_b   1.000
_cell.length_c   1.000
_cell.angle_alpha   90.00
_cell.angle_beta   90.00
_cell.angle_gamma   90.00
#
_symmetry.space_group_name_H-M   'P 1'
#
loop_
_entity.id
_entity.type
_entity.pdbx_description
1 polymer ?
#
loop_
_entity_poly.entity_id
_entity_poly.type
_entity_poly.pdbx_seq_one_letter_code
_entity_poly.pdbx_strand_id
1 'polypeptide(L)'
;MQRAVDEMIAHGSVIVVAAGNSRAAARSTPGGCQGVITVAATGTQGRRAPSSNWGAAVALAAPGGTATERSDVLQPGGGEVERIGTSLAAPLVAGAVSLLLADRLGLHPAEVAAILRRSAQPFARGQCDRIRARPCGAGVLDVRVTLGLVLDWAAATRPERGAPLPAENRPASQGPGSPT
;
A
#
# COMPACT_ATOMS: atom_id res chain seq x y z
N MET A 1 0.03 -2.71 22.31
CA MET A 1 0.20 -2.28 20.91
C MET A 1 -1.08 -2.38 20.08
N GLN A 2 -1.79 -3.52 20.03
CA GLN A 2 -2.97 -3.67 19.15
C GLN A 2 -3.97 -2.51 19.29
N ARG A 3 -4.29 -2.12 20.52
CA ARG A 3 -5.14 -0.94 20.78
C ARG A 3 -4.69 0.34 20.07
N ALA A 4 -3.39 0.65 20.06
CA ALA A 4 -2.87 1.83 19.38
C ALA A 4 -2.98 1.71 17.86
N VAL A 5 -2.80 0.51 17.31
CA VAL A 5 -3.04 0.22 15.89
C VAL A 5 -4.52 0.42 15.55
N ASP A 6 -5.42 -0.09 16.37
CA ASP A 6 -6.87 0.04 16.16
C ASP A 6 -7.30 1.52 16.19
N GLU A 7 -6.80 2.30 17.15
CA GLU A 7 -7.03 3.75 17.26
C GLU A 7 -6.55 4.49 16.00
N MET A 8 -5.32 4.21 15.52
CA MET A 8 -4.80 4.82 14.29
C MET A 8 -5.63 4.47 13.05
N ILE A 9 -6.06 3.20 12.92
CA ILE A 9 -6.91 2.74 11.80
C ILE A 9 -8.30 3.38 11.86
N ALA A 10 -8.88 3.53 13.05
CA ALA A 10 -10.15 4.22 13.24
C ALA A 10 -10.10 5.70 12.81
N HIS A 11 -8.92 6.32 12.89
CA HIS A 11 -8.65 7.66 12.34
C HIS A 11 -8.24 7.66 10.85
N GLY A 12 -8.37 6.53 10.15
CA GLY A 12 -8.09 6.43 8.71
C GLY A 12 -6.61 6.24 8.36
N SER A 13 -5.73 5.98 9.34
CA SER A 13 -4.31 5.79 9.07
C SER A 13 -4.03 4.42 8.46
N VAL A 14 -3.27 4.41 7.35
CA VAL A 14 -2.72 3.18 6.78
C VAL A 14 -1.37 2.88 7.43
N ILE A 15 -1.22 1.69 8.01
CA ILE A 15 -0.01 1.30 8.72
C ILE A 15 0.72 0.22 7.91
N VAL A 16 1.89 0.55 7.39
CA VAL A 16 2.77 -0.38 6.64
C VAL A 16 3.97 -0.74 7.50
N VAL A 17 4.23 -2.04 7.68
CA VAL A 17 5.23 -2.54 8.62
C VAL A 17 6.05 -3.67 8.02
N ALA A 18 7.34 -3.70 8.34
CA ALA A 18 8.24 -4.76 7.92
C ALA A 18 7.88 -6.09 8.63
N ALA A 19 7.89 -7.21 7.91
CA ALA A 19 7.63 -8.52 8.50
C ALA A 19 8.72 -8.96 9.50
N GLY A 20 9.94 -8.42 9.39
CA GLY A 20 11.11 -8.79 10.17
C GLY A 20 12.05 -9.74 9.41
N ASN A 21 13.29 -9.89 9.91
CA ASN A 21 14.38 -10.56 9.21
C ASN A 21 14.97 -11.75 10.00
N SER A 22 14.14 -12.41 10.81
CA SER A 22 14.55 -13.47 11.75
C SER A 22 14.35 -14.87 11.20
N ARG A 23 13.94 -15.02 9.93
CA ARG A 23 13.58 -16.31 9.34
C ARG A 23 12.56 -17.05 10.22
N ALA A 24 11.50 -16.36 10.62
CA ALA A 24 10.47 -16.90 11.49
C ALA A 24 9.06 -16.47 11.03
N ALA A 25 8.05 -16.93 11.76
CA ALA A 25 6.70 -16.39 11.58
C ALA A 25 6.65 -14.91 11.98
N ALA A 26 6.00 -14.07 11.18
CA ALA A 26 5.83 -12.63 11.37
C ALA A 26 4.80 -12.35 12.49
N ARG A 27 5.18 -12.67 13.73
CA ARG A 27 4.36 -12.46 14.94
C ARG A 27 4.84 -11.29 15.80
N SER A 28 5.99 -10.70 15.46
CA SER A 28 6.52 -9.55 16.17
C SER A 28 5.63 -8.34 15.96
N THR A 29 5.33 -7.65 17.04
CA THR A 29 4.60 -6.38 17.01
C THR A 29 5.49 -5.26 16.45
N PRO A 30 4.97 -4.36 15.60
CA PRO A 30 3.58 -4.27 15.10
C PRO A 30 3.22 -5.21 13.95
N GLY A 31 4.17 -5.88 13.28
CA GLY A 31 3.90 -6.74 12.11
C GLY A 31 2.94 -7.93 12.33
N GLY A 32 2.71 -8.33 13.57
CA GLY A 32 1.70 -9.34 13.94
C GLY A 32 0.32 -8.77 14.32
N CYS A 33 0.15 -7.45 14.34
CA CYS A 33 -1.12 -6.80 14.68
C CYS A 33 -2.15 -6.97 13.57
N GLN A 34 -3.43 -6.96 13.92
CA GLN A 34 -4.52 -6.92 12.94
C GLN A 34 -4.61 -5.54 12.30
N GLY A 35 -5.05 -5.50 11.03
CA GLY A 35 -5.28 -4.26 10.29
C GLY A 35 -4.03 -3.59 9.70
N VAL A 36 -2.83 -4.03 10.07
CA VAL A 36 -1.58 -3.52 9.48
C VAL A 36 -1.25 -4.24 8.16
N ILE A 37 -0.50 -3.56 7.30
CA ILE A 37 0.03 -4.10 6.04
C ILE A 37 1.45 -4.58 6.30
N THR A 38 1.59 -5.86 6.67
CA THR A 38 2.89 -6.48 6.91
C THR A 38 3.54 -6.93 5.61
N VAL A 39 4.77 -6.47 5.37
CA VAL A 39 5.48 -6.61 4.10
C VAL A 39 6.68 -7.55 4.23
N ALA A 40 6.67 -8.64 3.47
CA ALA A 40 7.83 -9.52 3.31
C ALA A 40 8.80 -8.98 2.26
N ALA A 41 10.08 -9.39 2.34
CA ALA A 41 11.07 -9.04 1.34
C ALA A 41 11.17 -10.13 0.27
N THR A 42 11.38 -9.75 -0.98
CA THR A 42 11.78 -10.65 -2.07
C THR A 42 13.19 -10.38 -2.57
N GLY A 43 13.79 -11.40 -3.17
CA GLY A 43 14.96 -11.26 -4.04
C GLY A 43 14.58 -10.95 -5.49
N THR A 44 15.57 -10.86 -6.38
CA THR A 44 15.36 -10.54 -7.81
C THR A 44 14.56 -11.61 -8.55
N GLN A 45 14.61 -12.85 -8.05
CA GLN A 45 13.84 -13.97 -8.58
C GLN A 45 12.34 -13.92 -8.25
N GLY A 46 11.83 -12.86 -7.61
CA GLY A 46 10.41 -12.72 -7.30
C GLY A 46 9.88 -13.74 -6.29
N ARG A 47 10.76 -14.22 -5.39
CA ARG A 47 10.43 -15.13 -4.28
C ARG A 47 10.86 -14.51 -2.96
N ARG A 48 10.25 -14.94 -1.86
CA ARG A 48 10.59 -14.48 -0.52
C ARG A 48 12.08 -14.62 -0.26
N ALA A 49 12.71 -13.53 0.15
CA ALA A 49 14.11 -13.50 0.56
C ALA A 49 14.30 -14.44 1.77
N PRO A 50 15.35 -15.28 1.82
CA PRO A 50 15.53 -16.26 2.88
C PRO A 50 15.53 -15.68 4.30
N SER A 51 16.03 -14.45 4.46
CA SER A 51 16.08 -13.71 5.73
C SER A 51 14.70 -13.25 6.23
N SER A 52 13.76 -12.97 5.32
CA SER A 52 12.44 -12.42 5.66
C SER A 52 11.67 -13.34 6.63
N ASN A 53 10.77 -12.75 7.41
CA ASN A 53 9.73 -13.51 8.08
C ASN A 53 8.59 -13.86 7.10
N TRP A 54 7.74 -14.80 7.50
CA TRP A 54 6.62 -15.34 6.72
C TRP A 54 5.38 -15.54 7.62
N GLY A 55 4.25 -15.97 7.08
CA GLY A 55 3.07 -16.34 7.85
C GLY A 55 1.82 -15.59 7.42
N ALA A 56 0.69 -15.95 8.03
CA ALA A 56 -0.63 -15.39 7.71
C ALA A 56 -0.74 -13.87 7.95
N ALA A 57 0.10 -13.30 8.81
CA ALA A 57 0.14 -11.85 9.02
C ALA A 57 0.69 -11.08 7.80
N VAL A 58 1.50 -11.71 6.95
CA VAL A 58 2.08 -11.06 5.77
C VAL A 58 0.99 -10.81 4.74
N ALA A 59 0.77 -9.53 4.39
CA ALA A 59 -0.22 -9.13 3.40
C ALA A 59 0.29 -9.33 1.96
N LEU A 60 1.52 -8.92 1.70
CA LEU A 60 2.20 -9.00 0.41
C LEU A 60 3.72 -8.89 0.61
N ALA A 61 4.46 -9.03 -0.48
CA ALA A 61 5.90 -8.85 -0.50
C ALA A 61 6.31 -7.70 -1.43
N ALA A 62 7.51 -7.17 -1.24
CA ALA A 62 8.13 -6.22 -2.14
C ALA A 62 9.65 -6.46 -2.21
N PRO A 63 10.36 -5.91 -3.21
CA PRO A 63 11.81 -6.03 -3.30
C PRO A 63 12.49 -5.57 -2.01
N GLY A 64 13.30 -6.45 -1.43
CA GLY A 64 14.09 -6.15 -0.23
C GLY A 64 15.47 -6.82 -0.22
N GLY A 65 15.79 -7.56 -1.28
CA GLY A 65 17.11 -8.12 -1.48
C GLY A 65 17.40 -9.41 -0.71
N THR A 66 18.52 -10.03 -1.05
CA THR A 66 19.07 -11.23 -0.42
C THR A 66 20.55 -11.01 -0.13
N ALA A 67 21.21 -11.95 0.54
CA ALA A 67 22.63 -11.81 0.89
C ALA A 67 23.55 -11.46 -0.30
N THR A 68 23.14 -11.82 -1.53
CA THR A 68 23.87 -11.55 -2.78
C THR A 68 23.20 -10.49 -3.67
N GLU A 69 22.07 -9.94 -3.24
CA GLU A 69 21.27 -8.97 -4.00
C GLU A 69 20.99 -7.80 -3.08
N ARG A 70 21.95 -6.90 -2.95
CA ARG A 70 21.91 -5.79 -2.00
C ARG A 70 21.51 -4.50 -2.71
N SER A 71 20.99 -3.54 -1.96
CA SER A 71 20.64 -2.23 -2.49
C SER A 71 21.40 -1.16 -1.73
N ASP A 72 21.88 -0.17 -2.46
CA ASP A 72 22.52 1.00 -1.88
C ASP A 72 21.48 1.88 -1.17
N VAL A 73 21.82 2.27 0.05
CA VAL A 73 20.99 3.15 0.89
C VAL A 73 21.83 4.33 1.30
N LEU A 74 21.35 5.53 0.98
CA LEU A 74 21.97 6.79 1.38
C LEU A 74 22.08 6.88 2.90
N GLN A 75 23.25 7.28 3.39
CA GLN A 75 23.50 7.49 4.82
C GLN A 75 23.37 8.96 5.21
N PRO A 76 22.98 9.25 6.47
CA PRO A 76 23.13 10.59 7.03
C PRO A 76 24.59 11.06 6.92
N GLY A 77 24.80 12.26 6.37
CA GLY A 77 26.14 12.79 6.13
C GLY A 77 26.72 12.46 4.74
N GLY A 78 25.99 11.74 3.90
CA GLY A 78 26.39 11.39 2.53
C GLY A 78 27.01 9.99 2.42
N GLY A 79 27.23 9.55 1.18
CA GLY A 79 27.67 8.19 0.86
C GLY A 79 26.55 7.16 0.94
N GLU A 80 26.83 5.97 0.42
CA GLU A 80 25.86 4.89 0.31
C GLU A 80 26.35 3.64 1.02
N VAL A 81 25.41 2.84 1.48
CA VAL A 81 25.71 1.56 2.10
C VAL A 81 24.75 0.48 1.63
N GLU A 82 25.30 -0.66 1.25
CA GLU A 82 24.51 -1.81 0.85
C GLU A 82 23.70 -2.37 2.03
N ARG A 83 22.40 -2.52 1.82
CA ARG A 83 21.44 -3.07 2.77
C ARG A 83 20.52 -4.09 2.12
N ILE A 84 19.91 -4.90 2.98
CA ILE A 84 18.86 -5.83 2.64
C ILE A 84 17.83 -5.86 3.77
N GLY A 85 16.64 -6.35 3.46
CA GLY A 85 15.64 -6.76 4.43
C GLY A 85 14.26 -6.19 4.17
N THR A 86 13.33 -6.65 5.00
CA THR A 86 11.95 -6.17 5.02
C THR A 86 11.82 -4.68 5.32
N SER A 87 12.82 -4.07 5.95
CA SER A 87 12.92 -2.62 6.15
C SER A 87 13.12 -1.84 4.85
N LEU A 88 13.60 -2.46 3.77
CA LEU A 88 13.64 -1.86 2.42
C LEU A 88 12.36 -2.14 1.64
N ALA A 89 11.73 -3.29 1.87
CA ALA A 89 10.48 -3.67 1.21
C ALA A 89 9.29 -2.82 1.71
N ALA A 90 9.18 -2.59 3.02
CA ALA A 90 8.10 -1.82 3.63
C ALA A 90 7.94 -0.39 3.07
N PRO A 91 8.99 0.44 2.92
CA PRO A 91 8.85 1.78 2.36
C PRO A 91 8.44 1.78 0.87
N LEU A 92 8.74 0.74 0.09
CA LEU A 92 8.24 0.63 -1.29
C LEU A 92 6.71 0.48 -1.31
N VAL A 93 6.16 -0.36 -0.43
CA VAL A 93 4.71 -0.50 -0.28
C VAL A 93 4.10 0.79 0.27
N ALA A 94 4.73 1.44 1.24
CA ALA A 94 4.27 2.74 1.76
C ALA A 94 4.23 3.81 0.66
N GLY A 95 5.24 3.86 -0.23
CA GLY A 95 5.24 4.75 -1.39
C GLY A 95 4.09 4.48 -2.34
N ALA A 96 3.80 3.20 -2.64
CA ALA A 96 2.64 2.83 -3.46
C ALA A 96 1.30 3.21 -2.81
N VAL A 97 1.18 3.04 -1.48
CA VAL A 97 0.03 3.52 -0.70
C VAL A 97 -0.13 5.03 -0.83
N SER A 98 0.96 5.80 -0.72
CA SER A 98 0.89 7.26 -0.84
C SER A 98 0.41 7.69 -2.23
N LEU A 99 0.85 7.02 -3.30
CA LEU A 99 0.36 7.31 -4.66
C LEU A 99 -1.13 6.97 -4.81
N LEU A 100 -1.56 5.84 -4.25
CA LEU A 100 -2.96 5.44 -4.21
C LEU A 100 -3.83 6.48 -3.48
N LEU A 101 -3.39 6.96 -2.32
CA LEU A 101 -4.10 7.96 -1.53
C LEU A 101 -4.06 9.36 -2.15
N ALA A 102 -3.00 9.70 -2.90
CA ALA A 102 -2.90 10.96 -3.62
C ALA A 102 -3.94 11.07 -4.75
N ASP A 103 -4.28 9.97 -5.41
CA ASP A 103 -5.34 9.93 -6.42
C ASP A 103 -6.74 9.82 -5.79
N ARG A 104 -6.86 9.07 -4.69
CA ARG A 104 -8.13 8.91 -3.95
C ARG A 104 -8.00 9.19 -2.47
N LEU A 105 -8.33 10.42 -2.12
CA LEU A 105 -8.52 10.82 -0.74
C LEU A 105 -9.72 10.07 -0.13
N GLY A 106 -9.57 9.62 1.12
CA GLY A 106 -10.66 9.00 1.89
C GLY A 106 -10.80 7.48 1.76
N LEU A 107 -9.89 6.79 1.07
CA LEU A 107 -9.85 5.32 1.12
C LEU A 107 -9.60 4.85 2.55
N HIS A 108 -10.43 3.92 3.02
CA HIS A 108 -10.23 3.30 4.32
C HIS A 108 -9.01 2.37 4.28
N PRO A 109 -8.29 2.19 5.41
CA PRO A 109 -7.11 1.31 5.45
C PRO A 109 -7.36 -0.12 4.97
N ALA A 110 -8.56 -0.66 5.24
CA ALA A 110 -8.96 -1.97 4.75
C ALA A 110 -9.09 -2.03 3.21
N GLU A 111 -9.59 -0.96 2.59
CA GLU A 111 -9.72 -0.85 1.13
C GLU A 111 -8.35 -0.77 0.47
N VAL A 112 -7.44 0.02 1.04
CA VAL A 112 -6.04 0.12 0.60
C VAL A 112 -5.36 -1.25 0.64
N ALA A 113 -5.49 -1.97 1.76
CA ALA A 113 -4.93 -3.31 1.89
C ALA A 113 -5.53 -4.29 0.86
N ALA A 114 -6.84 -4.19 0.58
CA ALA A 114 -7.51 -5.02 -0.41
C ALA A 114 -7.07 -4.71 -1.85
N ILE A 115 -6.88 -3.43 -2.20
CA ILE A 115 -6.35 -3.02 -3.51
C ILE A 115 -4.95 -3.60 -3.70
N LEU A 116 -4.05 -3.38 -2.75
CA LEU A 116 -2.67 -3.89 -2.81
C LEU A 116 -2.60 -5.42 -2.94
N ARG A 117 -3.47 -6.16 -2.24
CA ARG A 117 -3.51 -7.62 -2.35
C ARG A 117 -4.02 -8.10 -3.71
N ARG A 118 -5.01 -7.41 -4.29
CA ARG A 118 -5.58 -7.76 -5.60
C ARG A 118 -4.66 -7.39 -6.76
N SER A 119 -3.92 -6.29 -6.62
CA SER A 119 -2.97 -5.82 -7.64
C SER A 119 -1.61 -6.49 -7.57
N ALA A 120 -1.31 -7.25 -6.51
CA ALA A 120 -0.02 -7.90 -6.35
C ALA A 120 0.24 -8.89 -7.50
N GLN A 121 1.42 -8.79 -8.09
CA GLN A 121 1.90 -9.75 -9.08
C GLN A 121 2.08 -11.12 -8.40
N PRO A 122 1.61 -12.21 -9.02
CA PRO A 122 1.87 -13.55 -8.51
C PRO A 122 3.37 -13.81 -8.33
N PHE A 123 3.75 -14.55 -7.29
CA PHE A 123 5.14 -14.95 -7.09
C PHE A 123 5.66 -15.75 -8.28
N ALA A 124 6.96 -15.59 -8.56
CA ALA A 124 7.59 -16.32 -9.65
C ALA A 124 7.40 -17.82 -9.50
N ARG A 125 7.05 -18.49 -10.61
CA ARG A 125 6.74 -19.93 -10.66
C ARG A 125 5.59 -20.34 -9.72
N GLY A 126 4.71 -19.40 -9.36
CA GLY A 126 3.58 -19.62 -8.45
C GLY A 126 3.99 -19.95 -7.01
N GLN A 127 5.26 -19.74 -6.63
CA GLN A 127 5.80 -20.16 -5.35
C GLN A 127 6.47 -19.01 -4.60
N CYS A 128 5.72 -18.51 -3.61
CA CYS A 128 6.16 -17.60 -2.56
C CYS A 128 7.52 -17.97 -1.94
N ASP A 129 7.69 -19.23 -1.52
CA ASP A 129 8.85 -19.71 -0.76
C ASP A 129 9.31 -21.08 -1.33
N ARG A 130 10.53 -21.49 -1.00
CA ARG A 130 11.03 -22.86 -1.23
C ARG A 130 10.28 -23.89 -0.39
N ILE A 131 9.79 -23.48 0.77
CA ILE A 131 9.02 -24.30 1.69
C ILE A 131 7.55 -23.90 1.57
N ARG A 132 6.72 -24.76 0.97
CA ARG A 132 5.29 -24.46 0.72
C ARG A 132 4.49 -24.13 1.98
N ALA A 133 4.89 -24.66 3.14
CA ALA A 133 4.27 -24.36 4.43
C ALA A 133 4.57 -22.95 4.98
N ARG A 134 5.34 -22.12 4.26
CA ARG A 134 5.68 -20.74 4.63
C ARG A 134 4.95 -19.74 3.73
N PRO A 135 3.70 -19.34 4.04
CA PRO A 135 2.97 -18.36 3.24
C PRO A 135 3.61 -16.98 3.36
N CYS A 136 3.49 -16.13 2.33
CA CYS A 136 4.12 -14.81 2.34
C CYS A 136 3.27 -13.74 1.65
N GLY A 137 1.96 -13.83 1.85
CA GLY A 137 0.99 -12.86 1.34
C GLY A 137 0.53 -13.14 -0.09
N ALA A 138 -0.14 -12.15 -0.67
CA ALA A 138 -0.85 -12.27 -1.94
C ALA A 138 0.06 -12.31 -3.18
N GLY A 139 1.27 -11.79 -3.09
CA GLY A 139 2.17 -11.63 -4.23
C GLY A 139 3.24 -10.58 -3.98
N VAL A 140 3.91 -10.16 -5.05
CA VAL A 140 4.88 -9.07 -5.07
C VAL A 140 4.18 -7.78 -5.49
N LEU A 141 4.47 -6.66 -4.83
CA LEU A 141 3.94 -5.35 -5.16
C LEU A 141 4.10 -5.03 -6.66
N ASP A 142 3.00 -4.70 -7.33
CA ASP A 142 2.98 -4.14 -8.68
C ASP A 142 2.32 -2.75 -8.62
N VAL A 143 3.15 -1.71 -8.66
CA VAL A 143 2.68 -0.32 -8.56
C VAL A 143 1.83 0.07 -9.76
N ARG A 144 2.15 -0.44 -10.96
CA ARG A 144 1.42 -0.11 -12.18
C ARG A 144 0.00 -0.66 -12.14
N VAL A 145 -0.17 -1.94 -11.77
CA VAL A 145 -1.50 -2.54 -11.61
C VAL A 145 -2.24 -1.88 -10.45
N THR A 146 -1.55 -1.58 -9.35
CA THR A 146 -2.14 -0.87 -8.20
C THR A 146 -2.76 0.45 -8.62
N LEU A 147 -2.05 1.27 -9.40
CA LEU A 147 -2.57 2.56 -9.88
C LEU A 147 -3.60 2.40 -11.01
N GLY A 148 -3.47 1.40 -11.87
CA GLY A 148 -4.46 1.11 -12.92
C GLY A 148 -5.87 0.87 -12.36
N LEU A 149 -5.98 0.06 -11.29
CA LEU A 149 -7.27 -0.19 -10.61
C LEU A 149 -7.93 1.08 -10.05
N VAL A 150 -7.14 2.13 -9.84
CA VAL A 150 -7.58 3.40 -9.28
C VAL A 150 -7.98 4.36 -10.41
N LEU A 151 -7.23 4.39 -11.50
CA LEU A 151 -7.57 5.19 -12.66
C LEU A 151 -8.85 4.68 -13.34
N ASP A 152 -9.04 3.37 -13.41
CA ASP A 152 -10.22 2.77 -14.06
C ASP A 152 -11.52 3.13 -13.32
N TRP A 153 -11.53 3.16 -11.98
CA TRP A 153 -12.70 3.64 -11.26
C TRP A 153 -12.82 5.17 -11.25
N ALA A 154 -11.71 5.93 -11.31
CA ALA A 154 -11.80 7.39 -11.45
C ALA A 154 -12.40 7.78 -12.81
N ALA A 155 -12.16 6.96 -13.84
CA ALA A 155 -12.82 7.09 -15.14
C ALA A 155 -14.31 6.71 -15.05
N ALA A 156 -14.65 5.64 -14.32
CA ALA A 156 -16.03 5.19 -14.15
C ALA A 156 -16.92 6.12 -13.30
N THR A 157 -16.35 6.93 -12.41
CA THR A 157 -17.11 7.79 -11.48
C THR A 157 -17.02 9.28 -11.78
N ARG A 158 -16.33 9.70 -12.85
CA ARG A 158 -16.38 11.10 -13.31
C ARG A 158 -17.70 11.34 -14.07
N PRO A 159 -18.53 12.33 -13.67
CA PRO A 159 -19.57 12.80 -14.58
C PRO A 159 -18.88 13.38 -15.83
N GLU A 160 -19.41 13.06 -17.01
CA GLU A 160 -18.81 13.49 -18.27
C GLU A 160 -18.58 14.99 -18.28
N ARG A 161 -17.32 15.40 -18.45
CA ARG A 161 -16.95 16.80 -18.69
C ARG A 161 -17.50 17.18 -20.07
N GLY A 162 -18.77 17.58 -20.12
CA GLY A 162 -19.47 17.91 -21.35
C GLY A 162 -20.96 18.21 -21.19
N ALA A 163 -21.60 17.83 -20.09
CA ALA A 163 -22.96 18.27 -19.84
C ALA A 163 -22.97 19.78 -19.49
N PRO A 164 -23.78 20.62 -20.18
CA PRO A 164 -23.97 22.01 -19.78
C PRO A 164 -24.41 22.05 -18.32
N LEU A 165 -23.84 22.96 -17.54
CA LEU A 165 -24.30 23.21 -16.18
C LEU A 165 -25.81 23.51 -16.23
N PRO A 166 -26.66 22.87 -15.40
CA PRO A 166 -28.06 23.24 -15.34
C PRO A 166 -28.16 24.71 -14.96
N ALA A 167 -28.95 25.46 -15.72
CA ALA A 167 -29.14 26.90 -15.52
C ALA A 167 -29.52 27.15 -14.06
N GLU A 168 -28.69 27.93 -13.37
CA GLU A 168 -28.88 28.30 -11.98
C GLU A 168 -30.17 29.13 -11.89
N ASN A 169 -31.19 28.55 -11.24
CA ASN A 169 -32.50 29.16 -11.11
C ASN A 169 -32.41 30.28 -10.06
N ARG A 170 -31.85 31.43 -10.44
CA ARG A 170 -31.82 32.62 -9.59
C ARG A 170 -33.26 33.08 -9.33
N PRO A 171 -33.73 33.12 -8.07
CA PRO A 171 -35.01 33.73 -7.77
C PRO A 171 -34.97 35.20 -8.17
N ALA A 172 -36.05 35.66 -8.80
CA ALA A 172 -36.20 37.04 -9.25
C ALA A 172 -36.01 37.99 -8.07
N SER A 173 -35.05 38.91 -8.19
CA SER A 173 -34.90 40.02 -7.26
C SER A 173 -36.15 40.89 -7.34
N GLN A 174 -36.93 40.95 -6.26
CA GLN A 174 -38.00 41.92 -6.10
C GLN A 174 -37.38 43.32 -6.11
N GLY A 175 -37.76 44.15 -7.07
CA GLY A 175 -37.35 45.55 -7.15
C GLY A 175 -37.98 46.37 -6.02
N PRO A 176 -37.33 47.44 -5.54
CA PRO A 176 -37.91 48.30 -4.52
C PRO A 176 -39.08 49.10 -5.12
N GLY A 177 -40.25 49.00 -4.49
CA GLY A 177 -41.41 49.82 -4.82
C GLY A 177 -41.16 51.29 -4.47
N SER A 178 -41.52 52.18 -5.39
CA SER A 178 -41.53 53.63 -5.18
C SER A 178 -42.65 54.04 -4.21
N PRO A 179 -42.39 54.92 -3.23
CA PRO A 179 -43.45 55.58 -2.49
C PRO A 179 -43.95 56.82 -3.24
N THR A 180 -45.26 57.02 -3.18
CA THR A 180 -46.00 58.24 -3.51
C THR A 180 -45.66 59.39 -2.57
#